data_AF-A0A7V1HAP5-F1
#
_entry.id   AF-A0A7V1HAP5-F1
#
_cell.length_a   1.000
_cell.length_b   1.000
_cell.length_c   1.000
_cell.angle_alpha   90.00
_cell.angle_beta   90.00
_cell.angle_gamma   90.00
#
_symmetry.space_group_name_H-M   'P 1'
#
loop_
_entity.id
_entity.type
_entity.pdbx_description
1 polymer ?
#
loop_
_entity_poly.entity_id
_entity_poly.type
_entity_poly.pdbx_seq_one_letter_code
_entity_poly.pdbx_strand_id
1 'polypeptide(L)' 'MTKKDFYESLGLAQNSTQEEIKKAYRQMALKYHPDRNPDDK' A
#
# COMPACT_ATOMS: atom_id res chain seq x y z
N MET A 1 10.88 -2.21 -20.26
CA MET A 1 10.29 -2.94 -19.11
C MET A 1 10.04 -1.92 -18.01
N THR A 2 8.80 -1.50 -17.81
CA THR A 2 8.43 -0.59 -16.73
C THR A 2 8.58 -1.33 -15.41
N LYS A 3 9.72 -1.14 -14.73
CA LYS A 3 9.86 -1.52 -13.32
C LYS A 3 8.65 -0.90 -12.63
N LYS A 4 7.70 -1.73 -12.20
CA LYS A 4 6.62 -1.25 -11.35
C LYS A 4 7.31 -0.96 -10.02
N ASP A 5 7.50 0.32 -9.72
CA ASP A 5 8.05 0.77 -8.46
C ASP A 5 7.00 0.49 -7.37
N PHE A 6 6.99 -0.77 -6.91
CA PHE A 6 6.09 -1.23 -5.86
C PHE A 6 6.28 -0.42 -4.58
N TYR A 7 7.50 0.05 -4.34
CA TYR A 7 7.82 0.98 -3.26
C TYR A 7 7.10 2.32 -3.45
N GLU A 8 7.18 2.96 -4.62
CA GLU A 8 6.43 4.19 -4.90
C GLU A 8 4.91 3.98 -4.82
N SER A 9 4.41 2.84 -5.29
CA SER A 9 2.97 2.52 -5.21
C SER A 9 2.47 2.42 -3.76
N LEU A 10 3.35 2.02 -2.83
CA LEU A 10 3.09 1.98 -1.39
C LEU A 10 3.50 3.27 -0.66
N GLY A 11 4.07 4.26 -1.37
CA GLY A 11 4.60 5.49 -0.80
C GLY A 11 5.86 5.31 0.05
N LEU A 12 6.64 4.27 -0.25
CA LEU A 12 7.83 3.86 0.49
C LEU A 12 9.10 4.17 -0.31
N ALA A 13 10.20 4.38 0.42
CA ALA A 13 11.51 4.48 -0.21
C ALA A 13 12.01 3.09 -0.63
N GLN A 14 12.89 3.02 -1.63
CA GLN A 14 13.53 1.75 -2.01
C GLN A 14 14.36 1.13 -0.87
N ASN A 15 14.76 1.92 0.14
CA ASN A 15 15.45 1.41 1.33
C ASN A 15 14.51 1.03 2.48
N SER A 16 13.19 1.14 2.30
CA SER A 16 12.24 0.88 3.37
C SER A 16 12.33 -0.56 3.85
N THR A 17 12.26 -0.70 5.16
CA THR A 17 12.36 -1.99 5.85
C THR A 17 11.07 -2.80 5.70
N GLN A 18 11.16 -4.12 5.86
CA GLN A 18 9.98 -5.00 5.77
C GLN A 18 8.86 -4.61 6.76
N GLU A 19 9.22 -4.03 7.91
CA GLU A 19 8.25 -3.53 8.90
C GLU A 19 7.48 -2.31 8.37
N GLU A 20 8.16 -1.36 7.73
CA GLU A 20 7.53 -0.20 7.09
C GLU A 20 6.62 -0.62 5.93
N ILE A 21 7.06 -1.60 5.13
CA ILE A 21 6.25 -2.19 4.05
C ILE A 21 4.96 -2.80 4.60
N LYS A 22 5.05 -3.60 5.67
CA LYS A 22 3.88 -4.19 6.34
C LYS A 22 2.94 -3.13 6.90
N LYS A 23 3.48 -2.07 7.48
CA LYS A 23 2.69 -0.99 8.07
C LYS A 23 1.94 -0.19 6.99
N ALA A 24 2.64 0.22 5.93
CA ALA A 24 2.04 0.93 4.80
C ALA A 24 0.97 0.09 4.09
N TYR A 25 1.25 -1.20 3.84
CA TYR A 25 0.28 -2.12 3.25
C TYR A 25 -0.99 -2.23 4.09
N ARG A 26 -0.88 -2.40 5.41
CA ARG A 26 -2.05 -2.46 6.30
C ARG A 26 -2.86 -1.17 6.28
N GLN A 27 -2.19 -0.02 6.25
CA GLN A 27 -2.86 1.29 6.19
C GLN A 27 -3.63 1.47 4.88
N MET A 28 -3.02 1.14 3.73
CA MET A 28 -3.71 1.16 2.44
C MET A 28 -4.85 0.14 2.38
N ALA A 29 -4.63 -1.09 2.84
CA ALA A 29 -5.63 -2.13 2.85
C ALA A 29 -6.84 -1.74 3.70
N LEU A 30 -6.65 -1.06 4.84
CA LEU A 30 -7.74 -0.52 5.65
C LEU A 30 -8.45 0.65 4.97
N LYS A 31 -7.71 1.53 4.28
CA LYS A 31 -8.25 2.68 3.56
C LYS A 31 -9.09 2.28 2.37
N TYR A 32 -8.71 1.22 1.66
CA TYR A 32 -9.43 0.70 0.49
C TYR A 32 -10.16 -0.61 0.82
N HIS A 33 -10.37 -0.92 2.09
CA HIS A 33 -11.02 -2.16 2.46
C HIS A 33 -12.49 -2.10 2.04
N PRO A 34 -12.99 -3.05 1.23
CA PRO A 34 -14.38 -3.04 0.79
C PRO A 34 -15.37 -3.21 1.95
N ASP A 35 -14.94 -3.88 3.03
CA ASP A 35 -15.74 -4.03 4.26
C ASP A 35 -15.91 -2.72 5.04
N ARG A 36 -14.96 -1.78 4.93
CA ARG A 36 -15.01 -0.47 5.64
C ARG A 36 -15.50 0.66 4.74
N ASN A 37 -15.36 0.53 3.42
CA ASN A 37 -15.96 1.39 2.41
C ASN A 37 -16.90 0.58 1.52
N PRO A 38 -18.06 0.15 2.03
CA PRO A 38 -19.04 -0.62 1.26
C PRO A 38 -19.76 0.20 0.18
N ASP A 39 -19.43 1.51 0.02
CA ASP A 39 -20.12 2.47 -0.85
C ASP A 39 -19.31 2.88 -2.10
N ASP A 40 -18.16 2.26 -2.38
CA ASP A 40 -17.39 2.54 -3.61
C ASP A 40 -17.99 1.73 -4.78
N LYS A 41 -19.14 2.18 -5.28
CA LYS A 41 -19.76 1.69 -6.53
C LYS A 41 -20.18 2.84 -7.44
#